data_AF-A0A972NEY8-F1
#
_entry.id   AF-A0A972NEY8-F1
#
_cell.length_a   1.000
_cell.length_b   1.000
_cell.length_c   1.000
_cell.angle_alpha   90.00
_cell.angle_beta   90.00
_cell.angle_gamma   90.00
#
_symmetry.space_group_name_H-M   'P 1'
#
loop_
_entity.id
_entity.type
_entity.pdbx_description
1 polymer ?
#
loop_
_entity_poly.entity_id
_entity_poly.type
_entity_poly.pdbx_seq_one_letter_code
_entity_poly.pdbx_strand_id
1 'polypeptide(L)'
;MKIIALHDLEEVATLLTDITMITEVDVTSVPTLEKFQQYLNRYTFNAAYLLDKYFEEGIKVLLSSKRYPKAVVILLSDEANLDRFLRLGLTEANLEPIPFNPLTLFVKTKALVKTIQNIELGLEQGVKEFDFFRYGLFNVLNTLAGKEANTFLSVKDAEENEVLYSLRIRNGQVVSASEDTLKIARINADDAVPKTISFEPVSYQDKTVYRGTAEFYSQLLKVEEVEEVPAEEVKVEVPRVELVQKVRENPLRERRVYQFTYKGFPVYSQPPEKANLPPNSLIVFTEFTEAGLNRLKSLLIRNPYARVVTTPVIKGRLKQEGFLEKHFFLPDGVQAVDTPFLGAKLEGFVYFPNGILITGNLFGSYVSKEIPFLDRVFLGHLRVFHEANVSSTEKLQRALEKVEPLKERINFVFPTYGYAIDRTLWDTVFETVKNLNLPTEYRTLSMDWKRLAEAYGIPARSYEEFLKILNSKEPSLLFNLLDDIEVLDIVPLEL
;
A
#
# COMPACT_ATOMS: atom_id res chain seq x y z
N MET A 1 -14.25 -18.14 4.43
CA MET A 1 -13.30 -18.31 3.31
C MET A 1 -12.55 -19.61 3.53
N LYS A 2 -12.13 -20.32 2.48
CA LYS A 2 -11.30 -21.54 2.58
C LYS A 2 -9.97 -21.33 1.84
N ILE A 3 -8.87 -21.74 2.45
CA ILE A 3 -7.52 -21.65 1.89
C ILE A 3 -6.87 -23.04 1.93
N ILE A 4 -6.09 -23.37 0.91
CA ILE A 4 -5.21 -24.54 0.93
C ILE A 4 -3.76 -24.08 0.79
N ALA A 5 -2.84 -24.62 1.60
CA ALA A 5 -1.45 -24.20 1.61
C ALA A 5 -0.51 -25.40 1.38
N LEU A 6 0.28 -25.35 0.30
CA LEU A 6 1.30 -26.35 -0.03
C LEU A 6 2.68 -25.86 0.43
N HIS A 7 3.15 -26.39 1.55
CA HIS A 7 4.46 -26.11 2.14
C HIS A 7 4.86 -27.27 3.06
N ASP A 8 6.16 -27.49 3.23
CA ASP A 8 6.73 -28.50 4.14
C ASP A 8 7.48 -27.89 5.34
N LEU A 9 7.42 -26.56 5.49
CA LEU A 9 8.04 -25.82 6.60
C LEU A 9 7.11 -25.77 7.82
N GLU A 10 7.67 -26.06 9.00
CA GLU A 10 6.95 -26.08 10.27
C GLU A 10 6.54 -24.67 10.75
N GLU A 11 7.40 -23.65 10.57
CA GLU A 11 7.05 -22.27 10.95
C GLU A 11 5.85 -21.75 10.15
N VAL A 12 5.76 -22.12 8.87
CA VAL A 12 4.62 -21.78 8.02
C VAL A 12 3.35 -22.48 8.53
N ALA A 13 3.43 -23.73 9.01
CA ALA A 13 2.29 -24.42 9.63
C ALA A 13 1.78 -23.67 10.88
N THR A 14 2.70 -23.17 11.71
CA THR A 14 2.38 -22.37 12.90
C THR A 14 1.71 -21.04 12.51
N LEU A 15 2.33 -20.25 11.63
CA LEU A 15 1.81 -18.95 11.19
C LEU A 15 0.44 -19.06 10.48
N LEU A 16 0.18 -20.17 9.77
CA LEU A 16 -1.12 -20.42 9.14
C LEU A 16 -2.21 -20.86 10.14
N THR A 17 -1.81 -21.47 11.25
CA THR A 17 -2.73 -21.76 12.37
C THR A 17 -3.17 -20.45 13.05
N ASP A 18 -2.26 -19.48 13.21
CA ASP A 18 -2.60 -18.14 13.69
C ASP A 18 -3.62 -17.43 12.78
N ILE A 19 -3.53 -17.57 11.44
CA ILE A 19 -4.57 -17.06 10.52
C ILE A 19 -5.94 -17.64 10.89
N THR A 20 -6.02 -18.97 11.08
CA THR A 20 -7.28 -19.65 11.40
C THR A 20 -7.84 -19.17 12.75
N MET A 21 -6.98 -19.00 13.77
CA MET A 21 -7.38 -18.53 15.10
C MET A 21 -7.80 -17.05 15.12
N ILE A 22 -7.14 -16.18 14.33
CA ILE A 22 -7.40 -14.73 14.34
C ILE A 22 -8.59 -14.36 13.44
N THR A 23 -8.82 -15.10 12.34
CA THR A 23 -9.73 -14.67 11.25
C THR A 23 -10.89 -15.62 10.97
N GLU A 24 -10.99 -16.74 11.71
CA GLU A 24 -11.97 -17.82 11.51
C GLU A 24 -11.94 -18.43 10.09
N VAL A 25 -10.84 -18.21 9.35
CA VAL A 25 -10.64 -18.78 8.02
C VAL A 25 -10.16 -20.21 8.12
N ASP A 26 -10.83 -21.12 7.44
CA ASP A 26 -10.40 -22.51 7.31
C ASP A 26 -9.17 -22.59 6.39
N VAL A 27 -7.98 -22.76 7.00
CA VAL A 27 -6.70 -22.96 6.31
C VAL A 27 -6.28 -24.43 6.39
N THR A 28 -6.31 -25.11 5.25
CA THR A 28 -5.83 -26.48 5.11
C THR A 28 -4.36 -26.50 4.70
N SER A 29 -3.45 -26.69 5.67
CA SER A 29 -2.03 -26.96 5.40
C SER A 29 -1.81 -28.39 4.88
N VAL A 30 -1.01 -28.56 3.82
CA VAL A 30 -0.63 -29.86 3.26
C VAL A 30 0.87 -29.91 2.88
N PRO A 31 1.61 -30.95 3.31
CA PRO A 31 3.06 -31.03 3.09
C PRO A 31 3.49 -31.63 1.75
N THR A 32 2.57 -32.13 0.92
CA THR A 32 2.91 -32.81 -0.35
C THR A 32 1.94 -32.47 -1.48
N LEU A 33 2.48 -32.45 -2.70
CA LEU A 33 1.71 -32.27 -3.95
C LEU A 33 0.57 -33.29 -4.09
N GLU A 34 0.80 -34.55 -3.69
CA GLU A 34 -0.22 -35.60 -3.74
C GLU A 34 -1.43 -35.25 -2.85
N LYS A 35 -1.18 -34.84 -1.59
CA LYS A 35 -2.24 -34.39 -0.69
C LYS A 35 -2.93 -33.12 -1.22
N PHE A 36 -2.16 -32.17 -1.73
CA PHE A 36 -2.69 -30.95 -2.34
C PHE A 36 -3.67 -31.26 -3.48
N GLN A 37 -3.30 -32.16 -4.40
CA GLN A 37 -4.16 -32.62 -5.48
C GLN A 37 -5.41 -33.37 -4.97
N GLN A 38 -5.26 -34.27 -3.98
CA GLN A 38 -6.38 -34.99 -3.37
C GLN A 38 -7.41 -34.03 -2.74
N TYR A 39 -6.96 -32.97 -2.04
CA TYR A 39 -7.85 -31.99 -1.44
C TYR A 39 -8.51 -31.08 -2.48
N LEU A 40 -7.79 -30.63 -3.51
CA LEU A 40 -8.34 -29.84 -4.62
C LEU A 40 -9.40 -30.60 -5.43
N ASN A 41 -9.26 -31.93 -5.58
CA ASN A 41 -10.28 -32.76 -6.21
C ASN A 41 -11.55 -32.90 -5.36
N ARG A 42 -11.42 -32.83 -4.01
CA ARG A 42 -12.51 -33.11 -3.07
C ARG A 42 -13.27 -31.86 -2.61
N TYR A 43 -12.59 -30.72 -2.50
CA TYR A 43 -13.12 -29.48 -1.91
C TYR A 43 -12.98 -28.29 -2.88
N THR A 44 -13.57 -27.15 -2.52
CA THR A 44 -13.41 -25.89 -3.23
C THR A 44 -12.77 -24.88 -2.30
N PHE A 45 -11.72 -24.19 -2.77
CA PHE A 45 -11.00 -23.18 -1.99
C PHE A 45 -11.10 -21.81 -2.67
N ASN A 46 -11.01 -20.75 -1.88
CA ASN A 46 -10.99 -19.38 -2.39
C ASN A 46 -9.57 -18.96 -2.80
N ALA A 47 -8.56 -19.44 -2.07
CA ALA A 47 -7.15 -19.15 -2.33
C ALA A 47 -6.26 -20.38 -2.14
N ALA A 48 -5.12 -20.40 -2.83
CA ALA A 48 -4.01 -21.30 -2.56
C ALA A 48 -2.77 -20.51 -2.12
N TYR A 49 -2.05 -21.04 -1.13
CA TYR A 49 -0.70 -20.62 -0.82
C TYR A 49 0.27 -21.70 -1.30
N LEU A 50 1.34 -21.31 -1.99
CA LEU A 50 2.39 -22.21 -2.47
C LEU A 50 3.74 -21.74 -1.94
N LEU A 51 4.52 -22.60 -1.29
CA LEU A 51 5.94 -22.33 -1.11
C LEU A 51 6.60 -22.25 -2.50
N ASP A 52 7.45 -21.25 -2.72
CA ASP A 52 8.17 -20.96 -3.97
C ASP A 52 8.71 -22.20 -4.72
N LYS A 53 9.37 -23.13 -4.02
CA LYS A 53 9.92 -24.37 -4.59
C LYS A 53 8.87 -25.32 -5.17
N TYR A 54 7.61 -25.20 -4.72
CA TYR A 54 6.47 -25.94 -5.24
C TYR A 54 5.71 -25.16 -6.34
N PHE A 55 6.15 -23.99 -6.77
CA PHE A 55 5.44 -23.18 -7.76
C PHE A 55 5.13 -23.94 -9.06
N GLU A 56 6.13 -24.53 -9.73
CA GLU A 56 5.92 -25.17 -11.03
C GLU A 56 4.92 -26.32 -10.99
N GLU A 57 5.07 -27.25 -10.03
CA GLU A 57 4.17 -28.39 -9.89
C GLU A 57 2.83 -28.01 -9.25
N GLY A 58 2.83 -27.08 -8.30
CA GLY A 58 1.62 -26.54 -7.67
C GLY A 58 0.72 -25.85 -8.70
N ILE A 59 1.27 -25.02 -9.57
CA ILE A 59 0.53 -24.37 -10.67
C ILE A 59 0.02 -25.41 -11.68
N LYS A 60 0.78 -26.45 -12.05
CA LYS A 60 0.28 -27.56 -12.88
C LYS A 60 -0.96 -28.21 -12.24
N VAL A 61 -0.89 -28.53 -10.95
CA VAL A 61 -2.02 -29.14 -10.22
C VAL A 61 -3.22 -28.20 -10.17
N LEU A 62 -3.02 -26.92 -9.81
CA LEU A 62 -4.09 -25.91 -9.73
C LEU A 62 -4.82 -25.73 -11.07
N LEU A 63 -4.07 -25.53 -12.16
CA LEU A 63 -4.63 -25.31 -13.50
C LEU A 63 -5.24 -26.56 -14.13
N SER A 64 -4.90 -27.76 -13.64
CA SER A 64 -5.56 -29.01 -14.02
C SER A 64 -6.87 -29.29 -13.25
N SER A 65 -7.11 -28.56 -12.17
CA SER A 65 -8.27 -28.78 -11.30
C SER A 65 -9.54 -28.12 -11.84
N LYS A 66 -10.64 -28.88 -11.90
CA LYS A 66 -11.99 -28.34 -12.13
C LYS A 66 -12.50 -27.45 -10.98
N ARG A 67 -11.76 -27.38 -9.88
CA ARG A 67 -12.06 -26.57 -8.67
C ARG A 67 -10.84 -25.74 -8.29
N TYR A 68 -10.27 -25.06 -9.29
CA TYR A 68 -9.13 -24.18 -9.09
C TYR A 68 -9.48 -23.07 -8.07
N PRO A 69 -8.60 -22.79 -7.10
CA PRO A 69 -8.69 -21.64 -6.22
C PRO A 69 -8.55 -20.34 -7.01
N LYS A 70 -9.34 -19.31 -6.66
CA LYS A 70 -9.33 -18.03 -7.39
C LYS A 70 -8.00 -17.31 -7.23
N ALA A 71 -7.58 -17.09 -5.98
CA ALA A 71 -6.33 -16.40 -5.66
C ALA A 71 -5.17 -17.38 -5.45
N VAL A 72 -3.95 -16.97 -5.80
CA VAL A 72 -2.72 -17.71 -5.51
C VAL A 72 -1.69 -16.74 -4.92
N VAL A 73 -1.17 -17.07 -3.74
CA VAL A 73 -0.04 -16.38 -3.10
C VAL A 73 1.15 -17.33 -3.04
N ILE A 74 2.33 -16.82 -3.38
CA ILE A 74 3.60 -17.54 -3.30
C ILE A 74 4.29 -17.08 -2.03
N LEU A 75 4.66 -18.04 -1.19
CA LEU A 75 5.45 -17.84 0.00
C LEU A 75 6.93 -17.97 -0.41
N LEU A 76 7.69 -16.89 -0.32
CA LEU A 76 9.10 -16.84 -0.69
C LEU A 76 9.95 -17.29 0.50
N SER A 77 10.75 -18.33 0.30
CA SER A 77 11.75 -18.80 1.26
C SER A 77 13.07 -18.03 1.18
N ASP A 78 13.27 -17.29 0.09
CA ASP A 78 14.43 -16.42 -0.17
C ASP A 78 13.99 -15.23 -1.02
N GLU A 79 14.31 -14.00 -0.58
CA GLU A 79 14.00 -12.74 -1.28
C GLU A 79 14.68 -12.64 -2.64
N ALA A 80 15.79 -13.35 -2.89
CA ALA A 80 16.41 -13.43 -4.21
C ALA A 80 15.46 -13.99 -5.29
N ASN A 81 14.41 -14.73 -4.91
CA ASN A 81 13.38 -15.18 -5.85
C ASN A 81 12.34 -14.11 -6.20
N LEU A 82 12.33 -12.92 -5.55
CA LEU A 82 11.33 -11.87 -5.79
C LEU A 82 11.29 -11.44 -7.25
N ASP A 83 12.41 -10.97 -7.80
CA ASP A 83 12.49 -10.50 -9.19
C ASP A 83 12.23 -11.64 -10.20
N ARG A 84 12.60 -12.88 -9.85
CA ARG A 84 12.28 -14.07 -10.64
C ARG A 84 10.77 -14.27 -10.79
N PHE A 85 9.98 -14.08 -9.73
CA PHE A 85 8.52 -14.17 -9.80
C PHE A 85 7.85 -12.93 -10.41
N LEU A 86 8.36 -11.73 -10.15
CA LEU A 86 7.87 -10.49 -10.78
C LEU A 86 8.01 -10.57 -12.31
N ARG A 87 9.13 -11.11 -12.83
CA ARG A 87 9.31 -11.37 -14.28
C ARG A 87 8.30 -12.36 -14.88
N LEU A 88 7.61 -13.18 -14.08
CA LEU A 88 6.50 -14.02 -14.56
C LEU A 88 5.16 -13.27 -14.65
N GLY A 89 5.13 -11.97 -14.31
CA GLY A 89 3.90 -11.17 -14.24
C GLY A 89 3.05 -11.46 -13.00
N LEU A 90 3.64 -12.01 -11.94
CA LEU A 90 3.07 -11.94 -10.59
C LEU A 90 3.24 -10.51 -10.07
N THR A 91 2.30 -10.05 -9.25
CA THR A 91 2.39 -8.75 -8.55
C THR A 91 2.84 -8.96 -7.11
N GLU A 92 3.21 -7.89 -6.42
CA GLU A 92 3.44 -7.92 -4.96
C GLU A 92 2.24 -8.48 -4.18
N ALA A 93 1.00 -8.31 -4.67
CA ALA A 93 -0.19 -8.91 -4.07
C ALA A 93 -0.18 -10.46 -4.11
N ASN A 94 0.63 -11.06 -4.98
CA ASN A 94 0.84 -12.50 -5.10
C ASN A 94 2.06 -13.03 -4.33
N LEU A 95 2.94 -12.20 -3.75
CA LEU A 95 4.26 -12.63 -3.25
C LEU A 95 4.48 -12.21 -1.78
N GLU A 96 4.62 -13.17 -0.86
CA GLU A 96 4.82 -12.91 0.58
C GLU A 96 6.12 -13.58 1.06
N PRO A 97 7.08 -12.87 1.69
CA PRO A 97 8.27 -13.49 2.27
C PRO A 97 7.94 -14.36 3.49
N ILE A 98 8.88 -15.23 3.88
CA ILE A 98 8.84 -16.00 5.12
C ILE A 98 9.99 -15.47 6.02
N PRO A 99 9.73 -15.10 7.29
CA PRO A 99 8.44 -15.15 8.00
C PRO A 99 7.43 -14.14 7.46
N PHE A 100 6.13 -14.38 7.70
CA PHE A 100 5.06 -13.44 7.35
C PHE A 100 4.18 -13.09 8.55
N ASN A 101 3.51 -11.94 8.46
CA ASN A 101 2.47 -11.58 9.41
C ASN A 101 1.14 -12.23 9.00
N PRO A 102 0.52 -13.09 9.86
CA PRO A 102 -0.73 -13.80 9.54
C PRO A 102 -1.87 -12.89 9.06
N LEU A 103 -2.02 -11.71 9.67
CA LEU A 103 -3.08 -10.76 9.32
C LEU A 103 -2.79 -10.06 7.99
N THR A 104 -1.52 -9.76 7.69
CA THR A 104 -1.10 -9.14 6.42
C THR A 104 -1.37 -10.08 5.26
N LEU A 105 -0.93 -11.34 5.37
CA LEU A 105 -1.19 -12.40 4.38
C LEU A 105 -2.71 -12.61 4.14
N PHE A 106 -3.54 -12.53 5.20
CA PHE A 106 -5.00 -12.60 5.06
C PHE A 106 -5.62 -11.38 4.35
N VAL A 107 -5.23 -10.15 4.71
CA VAL A 107 -5.73 -8.92 4.06
C VAL A 107 -5.34 -8.90 2.58
N LYS A 108 -4.08 -9.22 2.28
CA LYS A 108 -3.54 -9.40 0.93
C LYS A 108 -4.33 -10.43 0.12
N THR A 109 -4.63 -11.58 0.71
CA THR A 109 -5.45 -12.62 0.09
C THR A 109 -6.88 -12.16 -0.20
N LYS A 110 -7.51 -11.42 0.71
CA LYS A 110 -8.82 -10.79 0.46
C LYS A 110 -8.76 -9.78 -0.69
N ALA A 111 -7.74 -8.92 -0.72
CA ALA A 111 -7.54 -7.93 -1.78
C ALA A 111 -7.31 -8.62 -3.14
N LEU A 112 -6.54 -9.70 -3.18
CA LEU A 112 -6.29 -10.50 -4.38
C LEU A 112 -7.56 -11.18 -4.90
N VAL A 113 -8.36 -11.80 -4.01
CA VAL A 113 -9.68 -12.38 -4.38
C VAL A 113 -10.61 -11.31 -4.97
N LYS A 114 -10.67 -10.11 -4.35
CA LYS A 114 -11.46 -8.97 -4.88
C LYS A 114 -10.94 -8.50 -6.24
N THR A 115 -9.62 -8.46 -6.42
CA THR A 115 -8.97 -8.08 -7.69
C THR A 115 -9.35 -9.04 -8.81
N ILE A 116 -9.33 -10.34 -8.56
CA ILE A 116 -9.76 -11.37 -9.51
C ILE A 116 -11.26 -11.26 -9.83
N GLN A 117 -12.12 -10.99 -8.84
CA GLN A 117 -13.54 -10.74 -9.08
C GLN A 117 -13.78 -9.52 -9.98
N ASN A 118 -12.97 -8.47 -9.86
CA ASN A 118 -13.05 -7.30 -10.73
C ASN A 118 -12.61 -7.63 -12.18
N ILE A 119 -11.60 -8.49 -12.36
CA ILE A 119 -11.21 -9.00 -13.69
C ILE A 119 -12.35 -9.85 -14.29
N GLU A 120 -12.93 -10.77 -13.51
CA GLU A 120 -14.06 -11.60 -13.93
C GLU A 120 -15.23 -10.74 -14.43
N LEU A 121 -15.64 -9.75 -13.63
CA LEU A 121 -16.74 -8.82 -13.94
C LEU A 121 -16.42 -7.94 -15.15
N GLY A 122 -15.19 -7.41 -15.26
CA GLY A 122 -14.77 -6.61 -16.41
C GLY A 122 -14.86 -7.40 -17.72
N LEU A 123 -14.38 -8.65 -17.71
CA LEU A 123 -14.49 -9.54 -18.88
C LEU A 123 -15.95 -9.85 -19.25
N GLU A 124 -16.84 -10.01 -18.27
CA GLU A 124 -18.29 -10.22 -18.48
C GLU A 124 -18.98 -8.95 -19.03
N GLN A 125 -18.49 -7.77 -18.66
CA GLN A 125 -18.94 -6.47 -19.17
C GLN A 125 -18.27 -6.09 -20.52
N GLY A 126 -17.41 -6.94 -21.08
CA GLY A 126 -16.74 -6.71 -22.36
C GLY A 126 -15.55 -5.75 -22.31
N VAL A 127 -14.98 -5.49 -21.12
CA VAL A 127 -13.72 -4.75 -20.96
C VAL A 127 -12.60 -5.51 -21.66
N LYS A 128 -11.86 -4.82 -22.53
CA LYS A 128 -10.78 -5.37 -23.36
C LYS A 128 -9.38 -4.97 -22.92
N GLU A 129 -9.25 -4.17 -21.87
CA GLU A 129 -7.98 -3.58 -21.44
C GLU A 129 -7.87 -3.63 -19.91
N PHE A 130 -6.73 -4.10 -19.41
CA PHE A 130 -6.43 -4.21 -17.98
C PHE A 130 -5.03 -3.69 -17.70
N ASP A 131 -4.91 -2.82 -16.71
CA ASP A 131 -3.63 -2.33 -16.16
C ASP A 131 -2.79 -3.50 -15.61
N PHE A 132 -1.61 -3.71 -16.17
CA PHE A 132 -0.70 -4.78 -15.78
C PHE A 132 -0.17 -4.60 -14.36
N PHE A 133 0.10 -3.38 -13.88
CA PHE A 133 0.59 -3.14 -12.52
C PHE A 133 -0.49 -3.43 -11.48
N ARG A 134 -1.74 -3.06 -11.78
CA ARG A 134 -2.87 -3.27 -10.86
C ARG A 134 -3.36 -4.71 -10.83
N TYR A 135 -3.39 -5.37 -11.98
CA TYR A 135 -4.02 -6.69 -12.12
C TYR A 135 -3.01 -7.82 -12.26
N GLY A 136 -1.86 -7.62 -12.88
CA GLY A 136 -0.84 -8.64 -13.13
C GLY A 136 -1.25 -9.63 -14.22
N LEU A 137 -0.31 -9.94 -15.13
CA LEU A 137 -0.54 -10.97 -16.14
C LEU A 137 -0.88 -12.33 -15.51
N PHE A 138 -0.26 -12.67 -14.37
CA PHE A 138 -0.54 -13.92 -13.68
C PHE A 138 -2.02 -14.06 -13.29
N ASN A 139 -2.62 -13.01 -12.71
CA ASN A 139 -4.02 -13.09 -12.27
C ASN A 139 -4.99 -13.11 -13.46
N VAL A 140 -4.71 -12.34 -14.52
CA VAL A 140 -5.51 -12.40 -15.77
C VAL A 140 -5.43 -13.80 -16.40
N LEU A 141 -4.24 -14.39 -16.52
CA LEU A 141 -4.08 -15.75 -17.04
C LEU A 141 -4.75 -16.80 -16.14
N ASN A 142 -4.66 -16.67 -14.81
CA ASN A 142 -5.32 -17.57 -13.86
C ASN A 142 -6.86 -17.48 -13.97
N THR A 143 -7.41 -16.26 -14.12
CA THR A 143 -8.85 -16.04 -14.36
C THR A 143 -9.30 -16.64 -15.69
N LEU A 144 -8.48 -16.57 -16.75
CA LEU A 144 -8.80 -17.14 -18.06
C LEU A 144 -8.66 -18.66 -18.11
N ALA A 145 -7.71 -19.26 -17.37
CA ALA A 145 -7.53 -20.71 -17.31
C ALA A 145 -8.74 -21.45 -16.73
N GLY A 146 -9.54 -20.77 -15.91
CA GLY A 146 -10.81 -21.27 -15.39
C GLY A 146 -12.01 -21.15 -16.33
N LYS A 147 -11.84 -20.57 -17.53
CA LYS A 147 -12.90 -20.34 -18.52
C LYS A 147 -12.55 -21.07 -19.83
N GLU A 148 -13.54 -21.56 -20.57
CA GLU A 148 -13.35 -22.12 -21.92
C GLU A 148 -13.09 -21.01 -22.98
N ALA A 149 -12.25 -20.03 -22.62
CA ALA A 149 -11.95 -18.87 -23.41
C ALA A 149 -10.95 -19.20 -24.52
N ASN A 150 -11.31 -18.87 -25.76
CA ASN A 150 -10.42 -18.86 -26.91
C ASN A 150 -10.19 -17.40 -27.29
N THR A 151 -8.99 -16.87 -27.05
CA THR A 151 -8.71 -15.44 -27.18
C THR A 151 -7.23 -15.16 -27.43
N PHE A 152 -6.91 -13.91 -27.69
CA PHE A 152 -5.55 -13.39 -27.77
C PHE A 152 -5.35 -12.32 -26.70
N LEU A 153 -4.15 -12.27 -26.13
CA LEU A 153 -3.72 -11.22 -25.23
C LEU A 153 -2.48 -10.55 -25.84
N SER A 154 -2.45 -9.23 -25.84
CA SER A 154 -1.26 -8.42 -26.12
C SER A 154 -0.91 -7.63 -24.87
N VAL A 155 0.34 -7.72 -24.41
CA VAL A 155 0.86 -6.77 -23.43
C VAL A 155 1.50 -5.65 -24.21
N LYS A 156 1.00 -4.44 -23.98
CA LYS A 156 1.42 -3.21 -24.65
C LYS A 156 2.10 -2.28 -23.66
N ASP A 157 3.01 -1.47 -24.17
CA ASP A 157 3.38 -0.23 -23.52
C ASP A 157 2.22 0.78 -23.66
N ALA A 158 1.83 1.50 -22.61
CA ALA A 158 0.71 2.44 -22.67
C ALA A 158 1.07 3.82 -23.26
N GLU A 159 2.33 4.22 -23.24
CA GLU A 159 2.79 5.50 -23.81
C GLU A 159 3.10 5.35 -25.30
N GLU A 160 3.83 4.31 -25.68
CA GLU A 160 4.22 4.05 -27.07
C GLU A 160 3.13 3.30 -27.86
N ASN A 161 2.16 2.67 -27.16
CA ASN A 161 1.15 1.75 -27.74
C ASN A 161 1.78 0.58 -28.53
N GLU A 162 3.06 0.27 -28.27
CA GLU A 162 3.78 -0.84 -28.89
C GLU A 162 3.42 -2.17 -28.22
N VAL A 163 3.24 -3.22 -29.03
CA VAL A 163 2.98 -4.58 -28.53
C VAL A 163 4.30 -5.23 -28.12
N LEU A 164 4.63 -5.13 -26.83
CA LEU A 164 5.82 -5.73 -26.22
C LEU A 164 5.85 -7.25 -26.40
N TYR A 165 4.70 -7.92 -26.19
CA TYR A 165 4.55 -9.35 -26.48
C TYR A 165 3.09 -9.78 -26.59
N SER A 166 2.86 -10.98 -27.12
CA SER A 166 1.51 -11.53 -27.35
C SER A 166 1.41 -13.01 -27.00
N LEU A 167 0.26 -13.38 -26.41
CA LEU A 167 -0.11 -14.73 -26.01
C LEU A 167 -1.36 -15.18 -26.74
N ARG A 168 -1.35 -16.41 -27.27
CA ARG A 168 -2.54 -17.08 -27.79
C ARG A 168 -3.11 -17.99 -26.71
N ILE A 169 -4.36 -17.75 -26.35
CA ILE A 169 -5.09 -18.53 -25.34
C ILE A 169 -6.10 -19.42 -26.03
N ARG A 170 -6.05 -20.72 -25.76
CA ARG A 170 -7.02 -21.72 -26.26
C ARG A 170 -7.55 -22.53 -25.09
N ASN A 171 -8.87 -22.57 -24.92
CA ASN A 171 -9.54 -23.18 -23.78
C ASN A 171 -8.91 -22.78 -22.43
N GLY A 172 -8.64 -21.47 -22.25
CA GLY A 172 -7.99 -20.93 -21.06
C GLY A 172 -6.46 -21.15 -20.96
N GLN A 173 -5.86 -21.94 -21.85
CA GLN A 173 -4.43 -22.29 -21.80
C GLN A 173 -3.59 -21.48 -22.79
N VAL A 174 -2.40 -21.02 -22.38
CA VAL A 174 -1.39 -20.45 -23.30
C VAL A 174 -0.91 -21.57 -24.22
N VAL A 175 -1.15 -21.42 -25.53
CA VAL A 175 -0.73 -22.39 -26.57
C VAL A 175 0.36 -21.87 -27.50
N SER A 176 0.55 -20.56 -27.60
CA SER A 176 1.72 -20.00 -28.28
C SER A 176 2.01 -18.57 -27.81
N ALA A 177 3.27 -18.13 -27.92
CA ALA A 177 3.67 -16.75 -27.67
C ALA A 177 4.79 -16.29 -28.63
N SER A 178 4.93 -14.98 -28.87
CA SER A 178 6.05 -14.40 -29.63
C SER A 178 7.43 -14.88 -29.10
N GLU A 179 8.44 -14.97 -29.97
CA GLU A 179 9.81 -15.32 -29.53
C GLU A 179 10.32 -14.31 -28.48
N ASP A 180 10.00 -13.03 -28.67
CA ASP A 180 10.29 -11.96 -27.70
C ASP A 180 9.61 -12.16 -26.34
N THR A 181 8.59 -13.02 -26.21
CA THR A 181 7.92 -13.30 -24.93
C THR A 181 8.81 -14.05 -23.94
N LEU A 182 9.91 -14.69 -24.37
CA LEU A 182 10.93 -15.19 -23.43
C LEU A 182 11.60 -14.03 -22.66
N LYS A 183 11.53 -12.81 -23.21
CA LYS A 183 11.80 -11.54 -22.53
C LYS A 183 10.46 -10.90 -22.15
N ILE A 184 9.69 -11.49 -21.22
CA ILE A 184 8.63 -10.70 -20.55
C ILE A 184 9.29 -9.40 -20.09
N ALA A 185 8.73 -8.27 -20.55
CA ALA A 185 9.31 -6.95 -20.36
C ALA A 185 9.70 -6.80 -18.88
N ARG A 186 11.02 -6.77 -18.62
CA ARG A 186 11.54 -6.85 -17.25
C ARG A 186 10.85 -5.80 -16.42
N ILE A 187 10.25 -6.18 -15.30
CA ILE A 187 9.69 -5.22 -14.36
C ILE A 187 10.85 -4.63 -13.55
N ASN A 188 11.71 -3.87 -14.23
CA ASN A 188 12.65 -2.99 -13.57
C ASN A 188 11.83 -2.01 -12.73
N ALA A 189 12.34 -1.62 -11.56
CA ALA A 189 11.65 -0.62 -10.73
C ALA A 189 11.53 0.75 -11.45
N ASP A 190 12.41 0.98 -12.44
CA ASP A 190 12.52 2.21 -13.23
C ASP A 190 11.63 2.23 -14.49
N ASP A 191 10.97 1.11 -14.85
CA ASP A 191 10.00 1.04 -15.95
C ASP A 191 8.69 1.74 -15.48
N ALA A 192 8.73 3.07 -15.36
CA ALA A 192 7.63 3.90 -14.86
C ALA A 192 6.39 3.91 -15.77
N VAL A 193 6.50 3.37 -16.98
CA VAL A 193 5.44 3.35 -17.99
C VAL A 193 4.42 2.24 -17.68
N PRO A 194 3.13 2.55 -17.49
CA PRO A 194 2.09 1.55 -17.32
C PRO A 194 2.05 0.59 -18.52
N LYS A 195 2.05 -0.71 -18.25
CA LYS A 195 1.83 -1.72 -19.29
C LYS A 195 0.36 -2.13 -19.29
N THR A 196 -0.24 -2.34 -20.46
CA THR A 196 -1.67 -2.66 -20.61
C THR A 196 -1.85 -4.03 -21.26
N ILE A 197 -2.60 -4.92 -20.60
CA ILE A 197 -3.03 -6.20 -21.16
C ILE A 197 -4.30 -5.93 -21.98
N SER A 198 -4.21 -6.13 -23.29
CA SER A 198 -5.27 -5.85 -24.28
C SER A 198 -5.77 -7.13 -24.97
N PHE A 199 -7.05 -7.16 -25.33
CA PHE A 199 -7.72 -8.28 -26.00
C PHE A 199 -7.98 -7.94 -27.48
N GLU A 200 -7.02 -8.26 -28.34
CA GLU A 200 -7.00 -7.83 -29.75
C GLU A 200 -6.74 -8.98 -30.75
N PRO A 201 -7.22 -8.87 -32.01
CA PRO A 201 -6.89 -9.84 -33.06
C PRO A 201 -5.42 -9.69 -33.50
N VAL A 202 -4.55 -10.57 -33.00
CA VAL A 202 -3.11 -10.59 -33.32
C VAL A 202 -2.84 -11.25 -34.68
N SER A 203 -1.87 -10.73 -35.42
CA SER A 203 -1.41 -11.30 -36.70
C SER A 203 -0.78 -12.69 -36.54
N TYR A 204 -0.98 -13.55 -37.54
CA TYR A 204 -0.30 -14.84 -37.65
C TYR A 204 1.15 -14.63 -38.09
N GLN A 205 2.05 -14.60 -37.12
CA GLN A 205 3.45 -14.97 -37.28
C GLN A 205 3.66 -16.32 -36.57
N ASP A 206 4.63 -17.11 -37.03
CA ASP A 206 5.02 -18.33 -36.33
C ASP A 206 5.72 -17.97 -35.01
N LYS A 207 5.38 -18.72 -33.96
CA LYS A 207 5.55 -18.33 -32.56
C LYS A 207 5.80 -19.56 -31.71
N THR A 208 6.64 -19.45 -30.68
CA THR A 208 6.96 -20.56 -29.75
C THR A 208 5.68 -21.20 -29.22
N VAL A 209 5.52 -22.49 -29.47
CA VAL A 209 4.30 -23.26 -29.15
C VAL A 209 4.45 -23.93 -27.79
N TYR A 210 3.48 -23.72 -26.91
CA TYR A 210 3.40 -24.35 -25.59
C TYR A 210 2.21 -25.31 -25.56
N ARG A 211 2.28 -26.36 -24.74
CA ARG A 211 1.16 -27.29 -24.51
C ARG A 211 0.21 -26.81 -23.42
N GLY A 212 0.55 -25.73 -22.71
CA GLY A 212 -0.31 -25.05 -21.77
C GLY A 212 0.40 -24.01 -20.91
N THR A 213 -0.37 -23.24 -20.13
CA THR A 213 0.10 -22.12 -19.29
C THR A 213 1.19 -22.49 -18.30
N ALA A 214 1.20 -23.72 -17.77
CA ALA A 214 2.25 -24.16 -16.85
C ALA A 214 3.59 -24.45 -17.54
N GLU A 215 3.58 -24.87 -18.82
CA GLU A 215 4.82 -25.02 -19.60
C GLU A 215 5.39 -23.65 -19.97
N PHE A 216 4.53 -22.69 -20.29
CA PHE A 216 4.90 -21.29 -20.49
C PHE A 216 5.67 -20.72 -19.28
N TYR A 217 5.13 -20.84 -18.05
CA TYR A 217 5.85 -20.41 -16.85
C TYR A 217 7.15 -21.20 -16.59
N SER A 218 7.16 -22.52 -16.81
CA SER A 218 8.37 -23.36 -16.64
C SER A 218 9.49 -23.01 -17.62
N GLN A 219 9.17 -22.52 -18.83
CA GLN A 219 10.19 -22.03 -19.78
C GLN A 219 10.75 -20.66 -19.36
N LEU A 220 9.90 -19.75 -18.88
CA LEU A 220 10.33 -18.44 -18.37
C LEU A 220 11.25 -18.57 -17.14
N LEU A 221 10.97 -19.54 -16.26
CA LEU A 221 11.79 -19.85 -15.08
C LEU A 221 13.18 -20.43 -15.39
N LYS A 222 13.47 -20.76 -16.66
CA LYS A 222 14.76 -21.33 -17.13
C LYS A 222 15.63 -20.32 -17.89
N VAL A 223 15.15 -19.10 -18.09
CA VAL A 223 15.94 -18.04 -18.73
C VAL A 223 16.96 -17.54 -17.70
N GLU A 224 18.25 -17.73 -18.00
CA GLU A 224 19.35 -17.49 -17.06
C GLU A 224 19.46 -16.03 -16.57
N GLU A 225 20.08 -15.90 -15.41
CA GLU A 225 20.41 -14.62 -14.78
C GLU A 225 21.26 -13.74 -15.72
N VAL A 226 21.01 -12.43 -15.68
CA VAL A 226 21.90 -11.45 -16.31
C VAL A 226 22.44 -10.61 -15.18
N GLU A 227 23.77 -10.58 -15.07
CA GLU A 227 24.53 -9.87 -14.03
C GLU A 227 24.04 -8.43 -13.86
N GLU A 228 23.88 -8.00 -12.61
CA GLU A 228 23.58 -6.63 -12.28
C GLU A 228 24.82 -5.75 -12.50
N VAL A 229 24.63 -4.62 -13.18
CA VAL A 229 25.68 -3.61 -13.34
C VAL A 229 25.67 -2.72 -12.09
N PRO A 230 26.80 -2.52 -11.38
CA PRO A 230 26.83 -1.67 -10.19
C PRO A 230 26.66 -0.19 -10.55
N ALA A 231 25.79 0.50 -9.83
CA ALA A 231 25.59 1.94 -9.98
C ALA A 231 26.71 2.75 -9.29
N GLU A 232 27.23 3.79 -9.94
CA GLU A 232 28.21 4.71 -9.35
C GLU A 232 27.55 5.74 -8.41
N GLU A 233 28.11 5.91 -7.20
CA GLU A 233 27.61 6.89 -6.23
C GLU A 233 28.01 8.34 -6.58
N VAL A 234 27.02 9.19 -6.83
CA VAL A 234 27.22 10.65 -6.93
C VAL A 234 27.17 11.29 -5.54
N LYS A 235 28.29 11.87 -5.08
CA LYS A 235 28.37 12.58 -3.80
C LYS A 235 27.75 13.97 -3.86
N VAL A 236 26.53 14.08 -3.33
CA VAL A 236 25.92 15.35 -2.90
C VAL A 236 26.30 15.61 -1.43
N GLU A 237 26.45 16.88 -1.02
CA GLU A 237 26.62 17.21 0.41
C GLU A 237 25.30 17.04 1.18
N VAL A 238 25.04 15.80 1.59
CA VAL A 238 23.84 15.41 2.33
C VAL A 238 23.92 15.88 3.79
N PRO A 239 22.88 16.52 4.35
CA PRO A 239 22.88 16.93 5.76
C PRO A 239 22.93 15.71 6.68
N ARG A 240 23.74 15.76 7.75
CA ARG A 240 23.89 14.67 8.71
C ARG A 240 22.61 14.49 9.55
N VAL A 241 21.94 13.36 9.36
CA VAL A 241 20.71 12.94 10.04
C VAL A 241 21.00 11.73 10.93
N GLU A 242 20.35 11.65 12.09
CA GLU A 242 20.48 10.54 13.06
C GLU A 242 19.10 10.06 13.53
N LEU A 243 18.83 8.75 13.51
CA LEU A 243 17.61 8.19 14.10
C LEU A 243 17.79 8.05 15.62
N VAL A 244 17.14 8.92 16.40
CA VAL A 244 17.33 9.00 17.86
C VAL A 244 16.30 8.23 18.68
N GLN A 245 15.15 7.87 18.09
CA GLN A 245 14.13 7.06 18.75
C GLN A 245 13.20 6.32 17.76
N LYS A 246 12.82 5.08 18.11
CA LYS A 246 11.67 4.35 17.53
C LYS A 246 10.63 4.12 18.64
N VAL A 247 9.35 4.33 18.37
CA VAL A 247 8.23 4.09 19.30
C VAL A 247 7.13 3.34 18.54
N ARG A 248 6.79 2.12 18.96
CA ARG A 248 5.64 1.40 18.40
C ARG A 248 4.38 1.84 19.12
N GLU A 249 3.45 2.41 18.35
CA GLU A 249 2.11 2.74 18.85
C GLU A 249 1.15 1.55 18.63
N ASN A 250 1.39 0.76 17.58
CA ASN A 250 0.82 -0.59 17.42
C ASN A 250 1.81 -1.49 16.63
N PRO A 251 1.50 -2.77 16.34
CA PRO A 251 2.43 -3.69 15.65
C PRO A 251 2.92 -3.24 14.27
N LEU A 252 2.14 -2.41 13.57
CA LEU A 252 2.43 -1.92 12.21
C LEU A 252 2.77 -0.42 12.19
N ARG A 253 2.28 0.37 13.15
CA ARG A 253 2.47 1.83 13.25
C ARG A 253 3.63 2.14 14.20
N GLU A 254 4.82 2.27 13.64
CA GLU A 254 6.03 2.72 14.35
C GLU A 254 6.35 4.17 14.01
N ARG A 255 6.44 4.99 15.06
CA ARG A 255 6.79 6.40 15.03
C ARG A 255 8.30 6.55 15.16
N ARG A 256 8.95 7.27 14.25
CA ARG A 256 10.42 7.42 14.21
C ARG A 256 10.85 8.88 14.36
N VAL A 257 11.65 9.16 15.39
CA VAL A 257 12.15 10.50 15.68
C VAL A 257 13.59 10.62 15.17
N TYR A 258 13.79 11.50 14.21
CA TYR A 258 15.09 11.81 13.63
C TYR A 258 15.60 13.15 14.20
N GLN A 259 16.92 13.24 14.37
CA GLN A 259 17.63 14.44 14.76
C GLN A 259 18.51 14.92 13.60
N PHE A 260 18.51 16.23 13.36
CA PHE A 260 19.44 16.90 12.45
C PHE A 260 19.81 18.28 13.02
N THR A 261 20.61 19.06 12.30
CA THR A 261 20.95 20.44 12.70
C THR A 261 20.53 21.43 11.61
N TYR A 262 19.92 22.54 12.01
CA TYR A 262 19.58 23.66 11.12
C TYR A 262 20.04 24.98 11.76
N LYS A 263 20.93 25.72 11.07
CA LYS A 263 21.49 27.01 11.55
C LYS A 263 22.01 26.96 13.01
N GLY A 264 22.65 25.85 13.39
CA GLY A 264 23.18 25.63 14.75
C GLY A 264 22.18 25.12 15.79
N PHE A 265 20.89 25.04 15.46
CA PHE A 265 19.87 24.45 16.33
C PHE A 265 19.77 22.93 16.11
N PRO A 266 19.81 22.10 17.17
CA PRO A 266 19.36 20.71 17.10
C PRO A 266 17.87 20.67 16.79
N VAL A 267 17.47 19.94 15.76
CA VAL A 267 16.07 19.77 15.34
C VAL A 267 15.65 18.33 15.48
N TYR A 268 14.51 18.09 16.13
CA TYR A 268 13.86 16.79 16.23
C TYR A 268 12.62 16.78 15.33
N SER A 269 12.48 15.76 14.48
CA SER A 269 11.37 15.66 13.51
C SER A 269 10.00 15.57 14.19
N GLN A 270 9.96 15.15 15.45
CA GLN A 270 8.77 14.97 16.27
C GLN A 270 9.15 15.10 17.75
N PRO A 271 8.20 15.19 18.72
CA PRO A 271 8.52 15.09 20.14
C PRO A 271 9.14 13.73 20.51
N PRO A 272 10.40 13.68 20.99
CA PRO A 272 10.98 12.49 21.59
C PRO A 272 10.46 12.27 23.02
N GLU A 273 10.60 11.06 23.54
CA GLU A 273 10.30 10.74 24.95
C GLU A 273 11.52 10.94 25.87
N LYS A 274 12.72 11.04 25.28
CA LYS A 274 13.96 11.38 25.99
C LYS A 274 13.88 12.80 26.55
N ALA A 275 14.02 12.93 27.87
CA ALA A 275 13.87 14.20 28.60
C ALA A 275 15.04 15.18 28.40
N ASN A 276 16.26 14.67 28.28
CA ASN A 276 17.49 15.48 28.33
C ASN A 276 17.91 15.94 26.92
N LEU A 277 17.08 16.79 26.30
CA LEU A 277 17.45 17.45 25.04
C LEU A 277 18.37 18.64 25.30
N PRO A 278 19.25 19.02 24.36
CA PRO A 278 20.02 20.26 24.46
C PRO A 278 19.14 21.51 24.68
N PRO A 279 19.64 22.55 25.36
CA PRO A 279 18.97 23.85 25.38
C PRO A 279 18.74 24.39 23.95
N ASN A 280 17.65 25.12 23.74
CA ASN A 280 17.23 25.67 22.45
C ASN A 280 16.94 24.63 21.34
N SER A 281 16.73 23.35 21.68
CA SER A 281 16.29 22.34 20.71
C SER A 281 14.97 22.74 20.04
N LEU A 282 14.88 22.55 18.73
CA LEU A 282 13.66 22.70 17.95
C LEU A 282 12.94 21.35 17.83
N ILE A 283 11.64 21.36 18.07
CA ILE A 283 10.78 20.17 18.06
C ILE A 283 9.71 20.44 17.01
N VAL A 284 9.73 19.67 15.94
CA VAL A 284 8.72 19.79 14.90
C VAL A 284 7.45 19.07 15.37
N PHE A 285 6.30 19.69 15.15
CA PHE A 285 4.99 19.15 15.57
C PHE A 285 3.97 19.35 14.44
N THR A 286 3.89 18.34 13.57
CA THR A 286 3.10 18.33 12.33
C THR A 286 1.71 17.75 12.47
N GLU A 287 1.39 17.09 13.59
CA GLU A 287 0.16 16.33 13.77
C GLU A 287 -0.34 16.46 15.22
N PHE A 288 -1.59 16.89 15.38
CA PHE A 288 -2.21 17.03 16.71
C PHE A 288 -2.94 15.76 17.12
N THR A 289 -2.28 14.90 17.89
CA THR A 289 -2.89 13.76 18.60
C THR A 289 -2.81 13.97 20.11
N GLU A 290 -3.69 13.34 20.89
CA GLU A 290 -3.64 13.44 22.36
C GLU A 290 -2.31 12.91 22.92
N ALA A 291 -1.82 11.77 22.39
CA ALA A 291 -0.51 11.24 22.74
C ALA A 291 0.64 12.19 22.33
N GLY A 292 0.56 12.84 21.17
CA GLY A 292 1.51 13.89 20.75
C GLY A 292 1.50 15.10 21.70
N LEU A 293 0.32 15.59 22.06
CA LEU A 293 0.10 16.70 22.98
C LEU A 293 0.65 16.40 24.39
N ASN A 294 0.33 15.23 24.94
CA ASN A 294 0.77 14.83 26.28
C ASN A 294 2.29 14.64 26.34
N ARG A 295 2.90 14.06 25.28
CA ARG A 295 4.37 14.01 25.12
C ARG A 295 4.98 15.41 25.05
N LEU A 296 4.42 16.31 24.25
CA LEU A 296 4.90 17.68 24.11
C LEU A 296 4.78 18.50 25.41
N LYS A 297 3.65 18.39 26.14
CA LYS A 297 3.46 18.97 27.48
C LYS A 297 4.52 18.46 28.46
N SER A 298 4.72 17.13 28.54
CA SER A 298 5.73 16.50 29.42
C SER A 298 7.15 16.96 29.10
N LEU A 299 7.48 17.10 27.81
CA LEU A 299 8.78 17.54 27.33
C LEU A 299 9.06 18.99 27.72
N LEU A 300 8.14 19.93 27.44
CA LEU A 300 8.36 21.35 27.77
C LEU A 300 8.43 21.63 29.28
N ILE A 301 7.80 20.80 30.13
CA ILE A 301 7.99 20.85 31.59
C ILE A 301 9.45 20.51 31.95
N ARG A 302 10.07 19.55 31.26
CA ARG A 302 11.44 19.05 31.54
C ARG A 302 12.52 19.89 30.85
N ASN A 303 12.24 20.46 29.68
CA ASN A 303 13.11 21.39 28.96
C ASN A 303 12.32 22.64 28.54
N PRO A 304 12.22 23.66 29.41
CA PRO A 304 11.46 24.88 29.15
C PRO A 304 12.10 25.81 28.11
N TYR A 305 13.31 25.49 27.64
CA TYR A 305 14.04 26.24 26.62
C TYR A 305 13.87 25.66 25.20
N ALA A 306 13.32 24.45 25.08
CA ALA A 306 12.97 23.89 23.78
C ALA A 306 11.89 24.73 23.09
N ARG A 307 11.90 24.76 21.75
CA ARG A 307 10.92 25.47 20.94
C ARG A 307 10.21 24.55 19.96
N VAL A 308 8.96 24.84 19.68
CA VAL A 308 8.05 24.10 18.81
C VAL A 308 7.97 24.80 17.46
N VAL A 309 8.32 24.06 16.42
CA VAL A 309 8.14 24.44 15.01
C VAL A 309 6.88 23.72 14.52
N THR A 310 5.85 24.47 14.16
CA THR A 310 4.54 23.92 13.82
C THR A 310 3.77 24.89 12.93
N THR A 311 2.69 24.44 12.33
CA THR A 311 1.88 25.23 11.42
C THR A 311 0.99 26.25 12.15
N PRO A 312 0.48 27.29 11.47
CA PRO A 312 -0.40 28.28 12.07
C PRO A 312 -1.64 27.70 12.78
N VAL A 313 -2.33 26.71 12.19
CA VAL A 313 -3.54 26.14 12.79
C VAL A 313 -3.21 25.32 14.04
N ILE A 314 -2.17 24.47 13.97
CA ILE A 314 -1.74 23.65 15.11
C ILE A 314 -1.22 24.52 16.26
N LYS A 315 -0.47 25.60 15.96
CA LYS A 315 -0.10 26.64 16.94
C LYS A 315 -1.32 27.25 17.62
N GLY A 316 -2.38 27.53 16.87
CA GLY A 316 -3.65 28.03 17.39
C GLY A 316 -4.28 27.09 18.41
N ARG A 317 -4.38 25.79 18.10
CA ARG A 317 -4.91 24.78 19.03
C ARG A 317 -4.01 24.60 20.27
N LEU A 318 -2.69 24.56 20.10
CA LEU A 318 -1.75 24.43 21.22
C LEU A 318 -1.86 25.62 22.20
N LYS A 319 -2.14 26.84 21.74
CA LYS A 319 -2.41 27.98 22.64
C LYS A 319 -3.65 27.77 23.52
N GLN A 320 -4.71 27.18 22.97
CA GLN A 320 -5.91 26.82 23.75
C GLN A 320 -5.60 25.74 24.80
N GLU A 321 -4.63 24.87 24.53
CA GLU A 321 -4.08 23.88 25.46
C GLU A 321 -3.10 24.45 26.50
N GLY A 322 -2.98 25.78 26.62
CA GLY A 322 -2.16 26.47 27.62
C GLY A 322 -0.72 26.79 27.18
N PHE A 323 -0.35 26.57 25.91
CA PHE A 323 0.98 26.90 25.42
C PHE A 323 1.11 28.41 25.18
N LEU A 324 2.06 29.05 25.87
CA LEU A 324 2.36 30.48 25.72
C LEU A 324 3.03 30.80 24.36
N GLU A 325 3.25 32.09 24.04
CA GLU A 325 3.94 32.53 22.79
C GLU A 325 5.47 32.42 22.86
N LYS A 326 6.04 32.31 24.07
CA LYS A 326 7.31 31.57 24.25
C LYS A 326 7.08 30.09 23.89
N HIS A 327 8.08 29.22 23.96
CA HIS A 327 7.96 27.86 23.41
C HIS A 327 7.73 27.77 21.88
N PHE A 328 7.12 28.71 21.15
CA PHE A 328 7.06 28.64 19.68
C PHE A 328 8.27 29.32 19.03
N PHE A 329 8.71 28.81 17.87
CA PHE A 329 9.71 29.45 17.01
C PHE A 329 9.60 28.88 15.59
N LEU A 330 9.58 29.76 14.57
CA LEU A 330 9.70 29.37 13.16
C LEU A 330 10.99 30.01 12.63
N PRO A 331 12.06 29.22 12.37
CA PRO A 331 13.33 29.77 11.92
C PRO A 331 13.26 30.40 10.53
N ASP A 332 14.09 31.41 10.25
CA ASP A 332 14.11 32.06 8.93
C ASP A 332 14.32 31.08 7.79
N GLY A 333 13.43 31.15 6.78
CA GLY A 333 13.39 30.30 5.60
C GLY A 333 12.61 28.99 5.77
N VAL A 334 12.27 28.59 7.00
CA VAL A 334 11.46 27.40 7.24
C VAL A 334 10.00 27.69 6.89
N GLN A 335 9.40 26.83 6.06
CA GLN A 335 7.99 26.93 5.68
C GLN A 335 7.18 25.93 6.50
N ALA A 336 6.03 26.35 7.04
CA ALA A 336 5.11 25.48 7.77
C ALA A 336 3.71 25.64 7.15
N VAL A 337 3.14 24.54 6.67
CA VAL A 337 2.00 24.54 5.75
C VAL A 337 0.90 23.62 6.28
N ASP A 338 -0.30 24.17 6.50
CA ASP A 338 -1.45 23.39 6.97
C ASP A 338 -2.02 22.47 5.87
N THR A 339 -2.26 21.21 6.24
CA THR A 339 -2.99 20.19 5.46
C THR A 339 -4.03 19.51 6.36
N PRO A 340 -5.00 20.27 6.90
CA PRO A 340 -5.94 19.75 7.90
C PRO A 340 -6.83 18.66 7.30
N PHE A 341 -7.19 17.68 8.13
CA PHE A 341 -7.94 16.49 7.75
C PHE A 341 -7.26 15.63 6.68
N LEU A 342 -5.93 15.70 6.51
CA LEU A 342 -5.25 14.77 5.61
C LEU A 342 -5.33 13.35 6.19
N GLY A 343 -4.65 13.07 7.30
CA GLY A 343 -4.89 11.88 8.14
C GLY A 343 -5.29 12.18 9.59
N ALA A 344 -5.02 13.38 10.09
CA ALA A 344 -5.48 13.87 11.39
C ALA A 344 -6.29 15.16 11.25
N LYS A 345 -7.18 15.43 12.23
CA LYS A 345 -8.04 16.63 12.26
C LYS A 345 -7.23 17.93 12.11
N LEU A 346 -6.08 18.03 12.79
CA LEU A 346 -5.12 19.12 12.63
C LEU A 346 -3.76 18.54 12.23
N GLU A 347 -3.36 18.81 11.00
CA GLU A 347 -2.14 18.27 10.41
C GLU A 347 -1.53 19.28 9.43
N GLY A 348 -0.24 19.13 9.15
CA GLY A 348 0.50 19.92 8.19
C GLY A 348 1.92 19.39 8.00
N PHE A 349 2.69 20.07 7.17
CA PHE A 349 4.10 19.77 6.95
C PHE A 349 5.01 20.96 7.22
N VAL A 350 6.28 20.69 7.50
CA VAL A 350 7.33 21.69 7.74
C VAL A 350 8.52 21.40 6.81
N TYR A 351 8.90 22.37 6.00
CA TYR A 351 10.04 22.31 5.09
C TYR A 351 11.19 23.21 5.57
N PHE A 352 12.39 22.63 5.69
CA PHE A 352 13.63 23.33 6.00
C PHE A 352 14.48 23.51 4.73
N PRO A 353 15.02 24.71 4.45
CA PRO A 353 15.83 25.01 3.26
C PRO A 353 17.10 24.17 3.03
N ASN A 354 17.53 23.34 3.99
CA ASN A 354 18.58 22.33 3.78
C ASN A 354 18.06 21.04 3.13
N GLY A 355 16.83 21.07 2.61
CA GLY A 355 16.18 19.97 1.90
C GLY A 355 15.58 18.92 2.82
N ILE A 356 15.10 19.30 3.99
CA ILE A 356 14.40 18.39 4.91
C ILE A 356 12.92 18.76 4.97
N LEU A 357 12.06 17.81 4.62
CA LEU A 357 10.61 17.91 4.74
C LEU A 357 10.13 16.99 5.87
N ILE A 358 9.20 17.46 6.71
CA ILE A 358 8.58 16.67 7.79
C ILE A 358 7.07 16.78 7.63
N THR A 359 6.36 15.65 7.55
CA THR A 359 5.12 15.61 6.75
C THR A 359 3.85 15.14 7.43
N GLY A 360 3.87 14.82 8.72
CA GLY A 360 2.67 14.26 9.36
C GLY A 360 2.38 12.86 8.83
N ASN A 361 1.12 12.58 8.52
CA ASN A 361 0.70 11.34 7.87
C ASN A 361 0.98 11.34 6.35
N LEU A 362 1.23 12.49 5.71
CA LEU A 362 1.65 12.55 4.30
C LEU A 362 2.99 11.81 4.11
N PHE A 363 3.05 10.92 3.11
CA PHE A 363 4.17 9.98 2.89
C PHE A 363 4.42 8.99 4.05
N GLY A 364 3.46 8.84 4.97
CA GLY A 364 3.51 7.84 6.03
C GLY A 364 3.42 6.41 5.50
N SER A 365 3.98 5.47 6.26
CA SER A 365 3.97 4.04 5.96
C SER A 365 3.83 3.20 7.22
N TYR A 366 3.30 1.99 7.06
CA TYR A 366 3.46 0.94 8.07
C TYR A 366 4.88 0.37 8.05
N VAL A 367 5.34 -0.20 9.18
CA VAL A 367 6.64 -0.88 9.28
C VAL A 367 6.48 -2.40 9.35
N SER A 368 7.41 -3.11 8.72
CA SER A 368 7.67 -4.53 9.02
C SER A 368 8.85 -4.65 9.98
N LYS A 369 8.95 -5.79 10.67
CA LYS A 369 10.12 -6.14 11.49
C LYS A 369 11.35 -6.50 10.63
N GLU A 370 11.12 -6.99 9.42
CA GLU A 370 12.13 -7.63 8.56
C GLU A 370 12.77 -6.71 7.53
N ILE A 371 12.29 -5.46 7.40
CA ILE A 371 12.75 -4.49 6.41
C ILE A 371 13.66 -3.44 7.09
N PRO A 372 15.00 -3.55 7.00
CA PRO A 372 15.95 -2.56 7.53
C PRO A 372 16.33 -1.46 6.52
N PHE A 373 16.09 -1.65 5.22
CA PHE A 373 16.35 -0.72 4.11
C PHE A 373 15.05 -0.40 3.35
N LEU A 374 15.04 0.59 2.45
CA LEU A 374 13.86 0.91 1.64
C LEU A 374 13.79 0.01 0.40
N ASP A 375 12.65 -0.63 0.18
CA ASP A 375 12.41 -1.63 -0.86
C ASP A 375 11.03 -1.44 -1.54
N ARG A 376 10.62 -2.37 -2.42
CA ARG A 376 9.27 -2.33 -3.02
C ARG A 376 8.16 -2.53 -1.97
N VAL A 377 8.41 -3.32 -0.93
CA VAL A 377 7.43 -3.59 0.14
C VAL A 377 7.12 -2.32 0.95
N PHE A 378 8.08 -1.41 1.10
CA PHE A 378 7.86 -0.06 1.63
C PHE A 378 6.83 0.74 0.82
N LEU A 379 6.84 0.67 -0.53
CA LEU A 379 5.83 1.33 -1.36
C LEU A 379 4.45 0.71 -1.14
N GLY A 380 4.36 -0.62 -1.03
CA GLY A 380 3.12 -1.32 -0.64
C GLY A 380 2.59 -0.86 0.72
N HIS A 381 3.44 -0.82 1.75
CA HIS A 381 3.09 -0.31 3.08
C HIS A 381 2.68 1.15 3.08
N LEU A 382 3.28 1.97 2.22
CA LEU A 382 2.91 3.37 2.02
C LEU A 382 1.51 3.48 1.40
N ARG A 383 1.20 2.70 0.35
CA ARG A 383 -0.12 2.71 -0.30
C ARG A 383 -1.22 2.31 0.70
N VAL A 384 -1.02 1.19 1.41
CA VAL A 384 -1.98 0.71 2.43
C VAL A 384 -2.13 1.69 3.59
N PHE A 385 -1.04 2.37 4.00
CA PHE A 385 -1.13 3.44 5.00
C PHE A 385 -1.98 4.61 4.52
N HIS A 386 -1.82 5.04 3.27
CA HIS A 386 -2.63 6.15 2.73
C HIS A 386 -4.09 5.73 2.51
N GLU A 387 -4.37 4.52 2.01
CA GLU A 387 -5.73 3.98 1.92
C GLU A 387 -6.45 3.88 3.27
N ALA A 388 -5.71 3.57 4.35
CA ALA A 388 -6.29 3.42 5.69
C ALA A 388 -6.37 4.73 6.51
N ASN A 389 -5.54 5.73 6.21
CA ASN A 389 -5.42 6.94 7.04
C ASN A 389 -5.73 8.25 6.30
N VAL A 390 -5.60 8.33 4.97
CA VAL A 390 -5.85 9.59 4.23
C VAL A 390 -7.32 9.71 3.86
N SER A 391 -7.94 10.83 4.25
CA SER A 391 -9.41 10.95 4.18
C SER A 391 -9.99 11.18 2.77
N SER A 392 -9.27 11.75 1.80
CA SER A 392 -9.77 11.78 0.41
C SER A 392 -8.69 12.09 -0.63
N THR A 393 -8.92 11.64 -1.87
CA THR A 393 -8.05 11.94 -3.03
C THR A 393 -7.92 13.44 -3.24
N GLU A 394 -9.00 14.22 -3.10
CA GLU A 394 -8.98 15.69 -3.22
C GLU A 394 -8.03 16.34 -2.20
N LYS A 395 -8.06 15.90 -0.94
CA LYS A 395 -7.17 16.43 0.11
C LYS A 395 -5.73 15.99 -0.10
N LEU A 396 -5.52 14.76 -0.59
CA LEU A 396 -4.19 14.26 -0.95
C LEU A 396 -3.58 15.10 -2.08
N GLN A 397 -4.30 15.31 -3.19
CA GLN A 397 -3.84 16.16 -4.28
C GLN A 397 -3.55 17.59 -3.81
N ARG A 398 -4.44 18.21 -3.02
CA ARG A 398 -4.19 19.54 -2.42
C ARG A 398 -2.98 19.60 -1.48
N ALA A 399 -2.58 18.48 -0.87
CA ALA A 399 -1.37 18.42 -0.06
C ALA A 399 -0.13 18.34 -0.98
N LEU A 400 -0.19 17.49 -2.01
CA LEU A 400 0.86 17.31 -3.01
C LEU A 400 1.11 18.57 -3.85
N GLU A 401 0.07 19.29 -4.26
CA GLU A 401 0.15 20.60 -4.95
C GLU A 401 1.00 21.63 -4.20
N LYS A 402 1.04 21.56 -2.86
CA LYS A 402 1.86 22.44 -2.02
C LYS A 402 3.29 21.94 -1.83
N VAL A 403 3.56 20.66 -2.10
CA VAL A 403 4.88 20.03 -1.98
C VAL A 403 5.60 19.99 -3.34
N GLU A 404 4.88 19.86 -4.45
CA GLU A 404 5.41 19.86 -5.83
C GLU A 404 6.41 21.02 -6.11
N PRO A 405 6.17 22.29 -5.70
CA PRO A 405 7.13 23.39 -5.93
C PRO A 405 8.44 23.27 -5.14
N LEU A 406 8.49 22.36 -4.16
CA LEU A 406 9.64 22.06 -3.32
C LEU A 406 10.34 20.76 -3.73
N LYS A 407 9.73 19.93 -4.60
CA LYS A 407 10.14 18.56 -4.94
C LYS A 407 11.64 18.45 -5.25
N GLU A 408 12.15 19.26 -6.16
CA GLU A 408 13.57 19.29 -6.57
C GLU A 408 14.57 19.68 -5.47
N ARG A 409 14.10 20.25 -4.36
CA ARG A 409 14.94 20.76 -3.27
C ARG A 409 14.86 19.90 -2.01
N ILE A 410 14.17 18.76 -2.06
CA ILE A 410 13.98 17.85 -0.93
C ILE A 410 14.99 16.72 -1.03
N ASN A 411 15.88 16.65 -0.04
CA ASN A 411 16.88 15.59 0.13
C ASN A 411 16.40 14.48 1.08
N PHE A 412 15.51 14.81 2.03
CA PHE A 412 14.89 13.87 2.96
C PHE A 412 13.45 14.23 3.29
N VAL A 413 12.62 13.20 3.49
CA VAL A 413 11.27 13.30 4.04
C VAL A 413 11.16 12.46 5.32
N PHE A 414 10.64 13.06 6.39
CA PHE A 414 10.37 12.40 7.66
C PHE A 414 8.87 12.45 7.98
N PRO A 415 8.09 11.40 7.63
CA PRO A 415 6.70 11.28 8.09
C PRO A 415 6.63 11.07 9.61
N THR A 416 5.44 11.22 10.21
CA THR A 416 5.19 10.84 11.60
C THR A 416 5.44 9.33 11.77
N TYR A 417 5.00 8.54 10.80
CA TYR A 417 4.94 7.08 10.87
C TYR A 417 5.67 6.43 9.71
N GLY A 418 6.42 5.37 10.01
CA GLY A 418 7.16 4.61 9.00
C GLY A 418 8.62 5.01 8.84
N TYR A 419 9.16 4.81 7.63
CA TYR A 419 10.55 5.05 7.31
C TYR A 419 10.80 6.50 6.86
N ALA A 420 12.04 6.97 7.02
CA ALA A 420 12.49 8.16 6.31
C ALA A 420 12.64 7.85 4.82
N ILE A 421 12.37 8.83 3.96
CA ILE A 421 12.61 8.75 2.52
C ILE A 421 13.78 9.69 2.21
N ASP A 422 14.69 9.28 1.34
CA ASP A 422 15.85 10.07 0.89
C ASP A 422 15.68 10.53 -0.57
N ARG A 423 16.63 11.32 -1.08
CA ARG A 423 16.56 11.89 -2.44
C ARG A 423 16.44 10.82 -3.53
N THR A 424 17.06 9.66 -3.34
CA THR A 424 17.08 8.55 -4.30
C THR A 424 15.70 7.94 -4.51
N LEU A 425 14.83 7.94 -3.49
CA LEU A 425 13.48 7.37 -3.56
C LEU A 425 12.37 8.41 -3.57
N TRP A 426 12.71 9.68 -3.33
CA TRP A 426 11.74 10.76 -3.19
C TRP A 426 10.81 10.89 -4.40
N ASP A 427 11.34 10.85 -5.62
CA ASP A 427 10.52 10.99 -6.83
C ASP A 427 9.55 9.80 -7.00
N THR A 428 10.04 8.57 -6.84
CA THR A 428 9.23 7.34 -6.89
C THR A 428 8.14 7.31 -5.84
N VAL A 429 8.44 7.75 -4.61
CA VAL A 429 7.47 7.87 -3.52
C VAL A 429 6.44 8.95 -3.84
N PHE A 430 6.88 10.14 -4.27
CA PHE A 430 6.00 11.24 -4.59
C PHE A 430 5.01 10.88 -5.70
N GLU A 431 5.49 10.30 -6.80
CA GLU A 431 4.61 9.83 -7.89
C GLU A 431 3.73 8.65 -7.46
N THR A 432 4.21 7.75 -6.58
CA THR A 432 3.36 6.69 -6.01
C THR A 432 2.18 7.27 -5.24
N VAL A 433 2.41 8.30 -4.42
CA VAL A 433 1.34 8.95 -3.61
C VAL A 433 0.42 9.77 -4.50
N LYS A 434 0.95 10.46 -5.51
CA LYS A 434 0.21 11.26 -6.48
C LYS A 434 -0.75 10.45 -7.34
N ASN A 435 -0.39 9.20 -7.63
CA ASN A 435 -1.22 8.28 -8.41
C ASN A 435 -2.12 7.37 -7.55
N LEU A 436 -2.25 7.63 -6.24
CA LEU A 436 -3.21 6.92 -5.39
C LEU A 436 -4.66 7.31 -5.73
N ASN A 437 -5.41 6.33 -6.23
CA ASN A 437 -6.85 6.44 -6.38
C ASN A 437 -7.56 5.86 -5.15
N LEU A 438 -7.73 6.69 -4.12
CA LEU A 438 -8.38 6.29 -2.87
C LEU A 438 -9.86 5.94 -3.11
N PRO A 439 -10.42 4.86 -2.51
CA PRO A 439 -11.79 4.44 -2.78
C PRO A 439 -12.81 5.52 -2.44
N THR A 440 -13.57 5.98 -3.45
CA THR A 440 -14.64 6.99 -3.29
C THR A 440 -15.94 6.45 -2.70
N GLU A 441 -16.04 5.14 -2.45
CA GLU A 441 -17.24 4.48 -1.94
C GLU A 441 -16.99 3.74 -0.62
N TYR A 442 -17.14 4.44 0.49
CA TYR A 442 -17.61 3.84 1.74
C TYR A 442 -19.15 3.88 1.69
N ARG A 443 -19.80 2.74 1.96
CA ARG A 443 -21.24 2.54 1.67
C ARG A 443 -22.12 2.51 2.92
N THR A 444 -21.56 2.68 4.12
CA THR A 444 -22.23 2.38 5.38
C THR A 444 -23.46 3.28 5.59
N LEU A 445 -23.36 4.59 5.40
CA LEU A 445 -24.50 5.52 5.51
C LEU A 445 -25.63 5.19 4.53
N SER A 446 -25.31 4.79 3.29
CA SER A 446 -26.32 4.41 2.29
C SER A 446 -27.10 3.14 2.69
N MET A 447 -26.51 2.31 3.56
CA MET A 447 -27.12 1.10 4.12
C MET A 447 -27.86 1.40 5.44
N ASP A 448 -27.33 2.26 6.31
CA ASP A 448 -27.83 2.48 7.68
C ASP A 448 -28.63 3.79 7.91
N TRP A 449 -28.79 4.67 6.91
CA TRP A 449 -29.47 5.97 7.05
C TRP A 449 -30.85 5.91 7.70
N LYS A 450 -31.62 4.83 7.50
CA LYS A 450 -32.95 4.68 8.11
C LYS A 450 -32.88 4.57 9.62
N ARG A 451 -31.88 3.85 10.13
CA ARG A 451 -31.64 3.64 11.56
C ARG A 451 -31.18 4.94 12.23
N LEU A 452 -30.33 5.71 11.53
CA LEU A 452 -29.95 7.06 11.95
C LEU A 452 -31.16 8.01 11.94
N ALA A 453 -31.96 8.00 10.87
CA ALA A 453 -33.15 8.84 10.75
C ALA A 453 -34.15 8.60 11.91
N GLU A 454 -34.37 7.33 12.27
CA GLU A 454 -35.21 6.94 13.41
C GLU A 454 -34.61 7.37 14.75
N ALA A 455 -33.31 7.14 14.99
CA ALA A 455 -32.62 7.50 16.23
C ALA A 455 -32.64 9.02 16.53
N TYR A 456 -32.50 9.86 15.50
CA TYR A 456 -32.50 11.32 15.64
C TYR A 456 -33.87 11.98 15.38
N GLY A 457 -34.94 11.20 15.19
CA GLY A 457 -36.28 11.72 14.91
C GLY A 457 -36.36 12.55 13.62
N ILE A 458 -35.53 12.23 12.63
CA ILE A 458 -35.49 12.89 11.31
C ILE A 458 -36.55 12.22 10.41
N PRO A 459 -37.63 12.92 10.02
CA PRO A 459 -38.74 12.32 9.28
C PRO A 459 -38.45 12.20 7.77
N ALA A 460 -37.41 11.45 7.41
CA ALA A 460 -37.01 11.21 6.02
C ALA A 460 -37.57 9.89 5.48
N ARG A 461 -38.03 9.89 4.21
CA ARG A 461 -38.62 8.73 3.51
C ARG A 461 -37.70 8.14 2.44
N SER A 462 -36.68 8.88 2.00
CA SER A 462 -35.57 8.39 1.15
C SER A 462 -34.21 8.86 1.67
N TYR A 463 -33.14 8.26 1.15
CA TYR A 463 -31.76 8.64 1.48
C TYR A 463 -31.45 10.08 1.06
N GLU A 464 -31.93 10.50 -0.10
CA GLU A 464 -31.79 11.87 -0.62
C GLU A 464 -32.57 12.88 0.23
N GLU A 465 -33.76 12.50 0.72
CA GLU A 465 -34.53 13.33 1.66
C GLU A 465 -33.83 13.41 3.03
N PHE A 466 -33.23 12.32 3.51
CA PHE A 466 -32.40 12.29 4.71
C PHE A 466 -31.21 13.24 4.60
N LEU A 467 -30.37 13.11 3.55
CA LEU A 467 -29.23 13.99 3.30
C LEU A 467 -29.66 15.47 3.15
N LYS A 468 -30.79 15.73 2.49
CA LYS A 468 -31.31 17.10 2.31
C LYS A 468 -31.78 17.72 3.62
N ILE A 469 -32.42 16.93 4.50
CA ILE A 469 -32.81 17.41 5.84
C ILE A 469 -31.56 17.60 6.71
N LEU A 470 -30.58 16.68 6.66
CA LEU A 470 -29.33 16.77 7.42
C LEU A 470 -28.57 18.06 7.08
N ASN A 471 -28.36 18.33 5.79
CA ASN A 471 -27.72 19.55 5.27
C ASN A 471 -28.51 20.85 5.52
N SER A 472 -29.74 20.78 6.02
CA SER A 472 -30.57 21.95 6.37
C SER A 472 -30.55 22.31 7.86
N LYS A 473 -29.87 21.52 8.70
CA LYS A 473 -29.72 21.76 10.14
C LYS A 473 -28.51 22.64 10.43
N GLU A 474 -28.48 23.27 11.61
CA GLU A 474 -27.28 24.02 12.03
C GLU A 474 -26.05 23.09 12.14
N PRO A 475 -24.85 23.53 11.70
CA PRO A 475 -23.63 22.74 11.81
C PRO A 475 -23.28 22.27 13.24
N SER A 476 -23.71 23.01 14.27
CA SER A 476 -23.58 22.65 15.69
C SER A 476 -24.31 21.35 16.06
N LEU A 477 -25.41 21.01 15.37
CA LEU A 477 -26.15 19.76 15.57
C LEU A 477 -25.50 18.57 14.86
N LEU A 478 -24.84 18.80 13.72
CA LEU A 478 -24.01 17.80 13.04
C LEU A 478 -22.80 17.39 13.91
N PHE A 479 -22.28 18.30 14.74
CA PHE A 479 -21.20 17.96 15.70
C PHE A 479 -21.67 17.03 16.82
N ASN A 480 -22.90 17.16 17.32
CA ASN A 480 -23.43 16.24 18.33
C ASN A 480 -23.76 14.85 17.74
N LEU A 481 -23.99 14.76 16.43
CA LEU A 481 -24.17 13.48 15.72
C LEU A 481 -22.89 12.63 15.71
N LEU A 482 -21.70 13.25 15.76
CA LEU A 482 -20.42 12.57 15.57
C LEU A 482 -20.06 11.60 16.71
N ASP A 483 -20.41 11.93 17.96
CA ASP A 483 -20.09 11.08 19.12
C ASP A 483 -20.96 9.81 19.16
N ASP A 484 -22.22 9.91 18.74
CA ASP A 484 -23.13 8.75 18.60
C ASP A 484 -22.85 7.93 17.31
N ILE A 485 -22.17 8.51 16.32
CA ILE A 485 -21.74 7.87 15.07
C ILE A 485 -20.54 6.93 15.27
N GLU A 486 -19.63 7.24 16.21
CA GLU A 486 -18.56 6.31 16.62
C GLU A 486 -19.10 4.98 17.18
N VAL A 487 -20.27 5.01 17.84
CA VAL A 487 -20.94 3.81 18.38
C VAL A 487 -21.51 2.90 17.28
N LEU A 488 -21.64 3.42 16.06
CA LEU A 488 -22.19 2.72 14.89
C LEU A 488 -21.15 2.39 13.81
N ASP A 489 -19.85 2.61 14.09
CA ASP A 489 -18.72 2.28 13.20
C ASP A 489 -18.76 2.99 11.82
N ILE A 490 -19.36 4.19 11.79
CA ILE A 490 -19.51 5.03 10.59
C ILE A 490 -18.37 6.06 10.52
N VAL A 491 -17.70 6.12 9.37
CA VAL A 491 -16.52 6.98 9.16
C VAL A 491 -16.95 8.42 8.80
N PRO A 492 -16.26 9.49 9.27
CA PRO A 492 -16.56 10.89 8.92
C PRO A 492 -16.47 11.28 7.43
N LEU A 493 -16.27 10.31 6.53
CA LEU A 493 -16.34 10.49 5.07
C LEU A 493 -17.80 10.53 4.57
N GLU A 494 -18.73 10.02 5.37
CA GLU A 494 -20.10 9.79 4.93
C GLU A 494 -21.11 10.88 5.34
N LEU A 495 -20.64 11.93 6.04
CA LEU A 495 -21.37 13.17 6.34
C LEU A 495 -20.92 14.31 5.41
#